data_AF-A0A8H3IKY0-F1
#
_entry.id   AF-A0A8H3IKY0-F1
#
_cell.length_a   1.000
_cell.length_b   1.000
_cell.length_c   1.000
_cell.angle_alpha   90.00
_cell.angle_beta   90.00
_cell.angle_gamma   90.00
#
_symmetry.space_group_name_H-M   'P 1'
#
loop_
_entity.id
_entity.type
_entity.pdbx_description
1 polymer ?
#
loop_
_entity_poly.entity_id
_entity_poly.type
_entity_poly.pdbx_seq_one_letter_code
_entity_poly.pdbx_strand_id
1 'polypeptide(L)'
;MLGKYGDISFRAEAVDWPLKTYAEYMNDNQDESPLYLFDRSFVEKTGIRVGRDYWAPGCFGEDLFSVLGEQRPDSRWLIVGPEKSGSTFHKEPNATSAWNAVLRGSKYWIMFPASPSQPPPPGVFVSEDQSEVTTPLSIAEWLLGFHEQARAMPGCAEGICKEGEVLHVPSGWWHLVINLNVAVAITQNFVPQAHLAKVLDFLKNKPDQVSGFHSEVKNAYELFVEKMRELYPEVLNEALGELERIHEGKKRKWDQLVNGDDEYGTNARGFSFGFDEDVP
;
A
#
# COMPACT_ATOMS: atom_id res chain seq x y z
N MET A 1 -13.96 24.33 -7.43
CA MET A 1 -13.84 23.06 -8.18
C MET A 1 -15.00 22.89 -9.16
N LEU A 2 -16.26 22.86 -8.68
CA LEU A 2 -17.46 22.65 -9.52
C LEU A 2 -17.63 23.63 -10.68
N GLY A 3 -17.48 24.94 -10.46
CA GLY A 3 -17.66 25.92 -11.53
C GLY A 3 -16.66 25.81 -12.69
N LYS A 4 -15.52 25.14 -12.49
CA LYS A 4 -14.47 24.97 -13.52
C LYS A 4 -14.42 23.56 -14.10
N TYR A 5 -14.69 22.54 -13.28
CA TYR A 5 -14.51 21.13 -13.65
C TYR A 5 -15.80 20.31 -13.53
N GLY A 6 -16.96 20.96 -13.38
CA GLY A 6 -18.24 20.30 -13.11
C GLY A 6 -18.66 19.27 -14.17
N ASP A 7 -18.39 19.56 -15.45
CA ASP A 7 -18.74 18.67 -16.57
C ASP A 7 -17.65 17.64 -16.89
N ILE A 8 -16.51 17.67 -16.20
CA ILE A 8 -15.41 16.73 -16.42
C ILE A 8 -15.69 15.45 -15.64
N SER A 9 -15.58 14.31 -16.32
CA SER A 9 -15.77 13.00 -15.69
C SER A 9 -14.56 12.56 -14.87
N PHE A 10 -14.80 12.18 -13.62
CA PHE A 10 -13.82 11.57 -12.73
C PHE A 10 -14.24 10.16 -12.34
N ARG A 11 -13.25 9.31 -12.10
CA ARG A 11 -13.42 7.94 -11.64
C ARG A 11 -13.83 7.93 -10.17
N ALA A 12 -14.99 7.36 -9.87
CA ALA A 12 -15.44 7.01 -8.53
C ALA A 12 -15.64 5.50 -8.45
N GLU A 13 -14.64 4.82 -7.88
CA GLU A 13 -14.52 3.35 -7.81
C GLU A 13 -14.78 2.65 -9.14
N ALA A 14 -16.03 2.26 -9.40
CA ALA A 14 -16.46 1.50 -10.57
C ALA A 14 -16.99 2.36 -11.73
N VAL A 15 -17.31 3.64 -11.50
CA VAL A 15 -18.02 4.51 -12.45
C VAL A 15 -17.21 5.77 -12.80
N ASP A 16 -17.45 6.31 -14.00
CA ASP A 16 -16.89 7.59 -14.45
C ASP A 16 -18.02 8.61 -14.58
N TRP A 17 -18.07 9.59 -13.67
CA TRP A 17 -19.15 10.58 -13.59
C TRP A 17 -18.65 12.02 -13.68
N PRO A 18 -19.41 12.93 -14.32
CA PRO A 18 -19.17 14.36 -14.20
C PRO A 18 -19.06 14.77 -12.73
N LEU A 19 -18.09 15.63 -12.40
CA LEU A 19 -17.88 16.07 -11.02
C LEU A 19 -19.14 16.66 -10.38
N LYS A 20 -19.98 17.35 -11.16
CA LYS A 20 -21.27 17.87 -10.68
C LYS A 20 -22.22 16.76 -10.23
N THR A 21 -22.30 15.67 -11.00
CA THR A 21 -23.13 14.50 -10.68
C THR A 21 -22.61 13.80 -9.43
N TYR A 22 -21.30 13.63 -9.30
CA TYR A 22 -20.71 13.07 -8.08
C TYR A 22 -20.95 13.97 -6.86
N ALA A 23 -20.93 15.30 -7.03
CA ALA A 23 -21.25 16.23 -5.95
C ALA A 23 -22.72 16.21 -5.53
N GLU A 24 -23.65 16.09 -6.48
CA GLU A 24 -25.07 15.84 -6.19
C GLU A 24 -25.25 14.54 -5.40
N TYR A 25 -24.62 13.44 -5.85
CA TYR A 25 -24.58 12.18 -5.09
C TYR A 25 -24.10 12.40 -3.66
N MET A 26 -22.95 13.04 -3.45
CA MET A 26 -22.40 13.27 -2.11
C MET A 26 -23.34 14.06 -1.19
N ASN A 27 -24.11 15.02 -1.72
CA ASN A 27 -25.00 15.87 -0.93
C ASN A 27 -26.29 15.16 -0.51
N ASP A 28 -26.78 14.22 -1.32
CA ASP A 28 -28.05 13.51 -1.11
C ASP A 28 -27.86 12.06 -0.61
N ASN A 29 -26.61 11.63 -0.43
CA ASN A 29 -26.24 10.27 -0.06
C ASN A 29 -26.51 9.93 1.42
N GLN A 30 -26.98 8.69 1.68
CA GLN A 30 -27.10 8.09 3.02
C GLN A 30 -26.51 6.67 3.08
N ASP A 31 -25.71 6.28 2.09
CA ASP A 31 -25.09 4.95 2.02
C ASP A 31 -24.19 4.66 3.23
N GLU A 32 -24.15 3.39 3.63
CA GLU A 32 -23.22 2.89 4.66
C GLU A 32 -21.76 2.97 4.17
N SER A 33 -21.53 2.60 2.91
CA SER A 33 -20.24 2.67 2.23
C SER A 33 -20.39 3.49 0.95
N PRO A 34 -20.27 4.83 1.04
CA PRO A 34 -20.48 5.70 -0.11
C PRO A 34 -19.41 5.55 -1.18
N LEU A 35 -19.77 5.76 -2.45
CA LEU A 35 -18.83 5.78 -3.57
C LEU A 35 -17.70 6.78 -3.32
N TYR A 36 -16.47 6.35 -3.58
CA TYR A 36 -15.27 7.15 -3.36
C TYR A 36 -14.60 7.57 -4.68
N LEU A 37 -14.51 8.87 -4.94
CA LEU A 37 -13.78 9.40 -6.10
C LEU A 37 -12.29 9.19 -5.88
N PHE A 38 -11.69 8.44 -6.81
CA PHE A 38 -10.29 8.03 -6.78
C PHE A 38 -9.74 8.04 -8.21
N ASP A 39 -9.29 9.22 -8.67
CA ASP A 39 -8.97 9.46 -10.07
C ASP A 39 -7.48 9.68 -10.30
N ARG A 40 -6.86 8.77 -11.06
CA ARG A 40 -5.43 8.78 -11.41
C ARG A 40 -5.05 9.79 -12.49
N SER A 41 -6.01 10.18 -13.31
CA SER A 41 -5.80 11.03 -14.50
C SER A 41 -6.27 12.47 -14.25
N PHE A 42 -6.42 12.87 -12.98
CA PHE A 42 -6.95 14.18 -12.63
C PHE A 42 -6.06 15.32 -13.14
N VAL A 43 -4.75 15.09 -13.26
CA VAL A 43 -3.77 16.07 -13.76
C VAL A 43 -4.08 16.41 -15.21
N GLU A 44 -4.18 15.39 -16.06
CA GLU A 44 -4.46 15.51 -17.50
C GLU A 44 -5.86 16.10 -17.72
N LYS A 45 -6.84 15.66 -16.92
CA LYS A 45 -8.23 16.13 -17.00
C LYS A 45 -8.40 17.60 -16.60
N THR A 46 -7.60 18.10 -15.65
CA THR A 46 -7.76 19.45 -15.10
C THR A 46 -6.75 20.47 -15.60
N GLY A 47 -5.66 20.02 -16.24
CA GLY A 47 -4.54 20.86 -16.65
C GLY A 47 -3.71 21.38 -15.47
N ILE A 48 -3.82 20.75 -14.29
CA ILE A 48 -2.97 21.05 -13.14
C ILE A 48 -1.52 20.73 -13.50
N ARG A 49 -0.59 21.63 -13.20
CA ARG A 49 0.84 21.44 -13.49
C ARG A 49 1.57 21.00 -12.23
N VAL A 50 2.01 19.75 -12.23
CA VAL A 50 2.81 19.19 -11.12
C VAL A 50 4.18 19.87 -11.09
N GLY A 51 4.65 20.21 -9.90
CA GLY A 51 5.82 21.05 -9.67
C GLY A 51 5.54 22.55 -9.66
N ARG A 52 4.32 22.99 -10.04
CA ARG A 52 3.92 24.41 -10.00
C ARG A 52 2.65 24.64 -9.20
N ASP A 53 1.58 23.94 -9.53
CA ASP A 53 0.27 24.10 -8.90
C ASP A 53 0.16 23.20 -7.65
N TYR A 54 0.87 22.07 -7.62
CA TYR A 54 1.20 21.30 -6.40
C TYR A 54 2.53 20.54 -6.59
N TRP A 55 3.20 20.17 -5.50
CA TRP A 55 4.44 19.37 -5.53
C TRP A 55 4.49 18.40 -4.34
N ALA A 56 5.32 17.37 -4.45
CA ALA A 56 5.55 16.42 -3.35
C ALA A 56 6.27 17.11 -2.18
N PRO A 57 5.93 16.82 -0.91
CA PRO A 57 6.61 17.42 0.23
C PRO A 57 8.10 17.09 0.26
N GLY A 58 8.94 18.11 0.37
CA GLY A 58 10.40 17.96 0.27
C GLY A 58 11.04 17.08 1.34
N CYS A 59 10.37 16.88 2.49
CA CYS A 59 10.86 16.02 3.56
C CYS A 59 10.86 14.52 3.21
N PHE A 60 10.17 14.11 2.14
CA PHE A 60 10.13 12.72 1.70
C PHE A 60 11.25 12.33 0.74
N GLY A 61 12.06 13.30 0.29
CA GLY A 61 13.17 13.08 -0.62
C GLY A 61 12.72 12.84 -2.07
N GLU A 62 13.64 12.30 -2.87
CA GLU A 62 13.39 12.00 -4.29
C GLU A 62 12.53 10.74 -4.44
N ASP A 63 11.63 10.76 -5.43
CA ASP A 63 10.87 9.59 -5.88
C ASP A 63 11.69 8.81 -6.90
N LEU A 64 12.34 7.72 -6.50
CA LEU A 64 13.18 6.94 -7.41
C LEU A 64 12.39 6.28 -8.55
N PHE A 65 11.07 6.08 -8.44
CA PHE A 65 10.27 5.63 -9.59
C PHE A 65 10.11 6.70 -10.68
N SER A 66 10.54 7.95 -10.46
CA SER A 66 10.54 8.97 -11.51
C SER A 66 11.46 8.63 -12.69
N VAL A 67 12.47 7.78 -12.49
CA VAL A 67 13.39 7.33 -13.56
C VAL A 67 12.68 6.58 -14.69
N LEU A 68 11.49 6.04 -14.42
CA LEU A 68 10.69 5.29 -15.38
C LEU A 68 9.94 6.19 -16.36
N GLY A 69 9.88 7.50 -16.13
CA GLY A 69 9.16 8.45 -16.99
C GLY A 69 7.72 8.01 -17.26
N GLU A 70 7.32 7.97 -18.53
CA GLU A 70 5.98 7.54 -18.98
C GLU A 70 5.70 6.04 -18.74
N GLN A 71 6.74 5.23 -18.51
CA GLN A 71 6.59 3.79 -18.21
C GLN A 71 6.40 3.52 -16.72
N ARG A 72 6.33 4.58 -15.88
CA ARG A 72 6.07 4.44 -14.44
C ARG A 72 4.67 3.86 -14.20
N PRO A 73 4.46 3.14 -13.09
CA PRO A 73 3.12 2.78 -12.69
C PRO A 73 2.32 4.02 -12.29
N ASP A 74 1.00 3.91 -12.35
CA ASP A 74 0.08 4.89 -11.75
C ASP A 74 0.53 5.23 -10.33
N SER A 75 0.62 6.53 -10.02
CA SER A 75 1.31 6.96 -8.81
C SER A 75 0.68 8.11 -8.08
N ARG A 76 -0.38 8.71 -8.60
CA ARG A 76 -1.00 9.89 -8.01
C ARG A 76 -2.49 9.81 -8.21
N TRP A 77 -3.25 10.24 -7.21
CA TRP A 77 -4.71 10.23 -7.29
C TRP A 77 -5.29 11.47 -6.64
N LEU A 78 -6.31 12.03 -7.29
CA LEU A 78 -7.26 12.92 -6.63
C LEU A 78 -8.28 12.06 -5.91
N ILE A 79 -8.45 12.37 -4.63
CA ILE A 79 -9.34 11.65 -3.74
C ILE A 79 -10.41 12.61 -3.24
N VAL A 80 -11.68 12.31 -3.51
CA VAL A 80 -12.81 13.09 -3.00
C VAL A 80 -13.87 12.13 -2.48
N GLY A 81 -14.44 12.41 -1.31
CA GLY A 81 -15.53 11.59 -0.81
C GLY A 81 -16.30 12.22 0.34
N PRO A 82 -17.56 11.79 0.56
CA PRO A 82 -18.37 12.22 1.69
C PRO A 82 -17.91 11.54 2.99
N GLU A 83 -18.52 11.91 4.12
CA GLU A 83 -18.37 11.16 5.36
C GLU A 83 -18.61 9.65 5.15
N LYS A 84 -17.89 8.80 5.88
CA LYS A 84 -17.94 7.32 5.82
C LYS A 84 -17.27 6.65 4.62
N SER A 85 -17.01 7.39 3.52
CA SER A 85 -16.20 6.87 2.43
C SER A 85 -14.72 6.76 2.81
N GLY A 86 -13.97 5.88 2.15
CA GLY A 86 -12.57 5.64 2.49
C GLY A 86 -11.99 4.42 1.79
N SER A 87 -10.93 3.86 2.37
CA SER A 87 -10.32 2.62 1.89
C SER A 87 -10.15 1.64 3.04
N THR A 88 -10.52 0.38 2.81
CA THR A 88 -10.31 -0.73 3.73
C THR A 88 -8.81 -1.02 3.91
N PHE A 89 -8.45 -1.98 4.76
CA PHE A 89 -7.05 -2.32 4.96
C PHE A 89 -6.36 -2.77 3.69
N HIS A 90 -5.25 -2.10 3.38
CA HIS A 90 -4.36 -2.47 2.29
C HIS A 90 -2.92 -2.09 2.62
N LYS A 91 -2.01 -2.48 1.74
CA LYS A 91 -0.64 -1.96 1.66
C LYS A 91 -0.47 -1.30 0.30
N GLU A 92 0.46 -0.36 0.23
CA GLU A 92 0.80 0.25 -1.05
C GLU A 92 1.39 -0.79 -2.02
N PRO A 93 0.99 -0.77 -3.31
CA PRO A 93 1.50 -1.70 -4.30
C PRO A 93 3.00 -1.49 -4.54
N ASN A 94 3.64 -2.52 -5.11
CA ASN A 94 5.04 -2.50 -5.52
C ASN A 94 6.02 -2.18 -4.37
N ALA A 95 5.62 -2.40 -3.12
CA ALA A 95 6.34 -2.01 -1.91
C ALA A 95 6.73 -0.52 -1.86
N THR A 96 5.95 0.36 -2.50
CA THR A 96 6.15 1.81 -2.45
C THR A 96 5.79 2.38 -1.08
N SER A 97 6.27 3.60 -0.79
CA SER A 97 5.70 4.43 0.29
C SER A 97 4.70 5.41 -0.33
N ALA A 98 3.86 6.04 0.48
CA ALA A 98 2.93 7.06 -0.01
C ALA A 98 2.87 8.27 0.92
N TRP A 99 2.43 9.39 0.37
CA TRP A 99 1.98 10.53 1.16
C TRP A 99 0.56 10.92 0.75
N ASN A 100 -0.23 11.37 1.72
CA ASN A 100 -1.60 11.82 1.53
C ASN A 100 -1.78 13.23 2.10
N ALA A 101 -1.99 14.22 1.23
CA ALA A 101 -2.19 15.61 1.60
C ALA A 101 -3.69 15.94 1.65
N VAL A 102 -4.21 16.24 2.85
CA VAL A 102 -5.62 16.59 3.05
C VAL A 102 -5.82 18.06 2.71
N LEU A 103 -6.47 18.34 1.58
CA LEU A 103 -6.72 19.69 1.08
C LEU A 103 -7.99 20.31 1.69
N ARG A 104 -8.98 19.48 2.00
CA ARG A 104 -10.22 19.84 2.70
C ARG A 104 -10.70 18.69 3.57
N GLY A 105 -11.31 19.04 4.70
CA GLY A 105 -11.94 18.06 5.60
C GLY A 105 -10.94 17.35 6.50
N SER A 106 -11.26 16.14 6.91
CA SER A 106 -10.41 15.34 7.82
C SER A 106 -10.61 13.84 7.62
N LYS A 107 -9.53 13.10 7.79
CA LYS A 107 -9.48 11.65 7.62
C LYS A 107 -9.00 10.99 8.91
N TYR A 108 -9.74 9.99 9.40
CA TYR A 108 -9.24 9.09 10.43
C TYR A 108 -8.43 7.98 9.78
N TRP A 109 -7.28 7.67 10.38
CA TRP A 109 -6.35 6.65 9.94
C TRP A 109 -6.07 5.69 11.07
N ILE A 110 -5.92 4.41 10.72
CA ILE A 110 -5.34 3.40 11.59
C ILE A 110 -4.38 2.54 10.79
N MET A 111 -3.18 2.34 11.33
CA MET A 111 -2.05 1.78 10.60
C MET A 111 -1.25 0.81 11.47
N PHE A 112 -0.66 -0.19 10.83
CA PHE A 112 0.16 -1.21 11.47
C PHE A 112 1.40 -1.51 10.62
N PRO A 113 2.59 -1.62 11.22
CA PRO A 113 3.76 -2.12 10.51
C PRO A 113 3.52 -3.57 10.10
N ALA A 114 3.80 -3.93 8.84
CA ALA A 114 3.91 -5.34 8.50
C ALA A 114 5.28 -5.86 8.95
N SER A 115 5.29 -6.85 9.84
CA SER A 115 6.49 -7.59 10.19
C SER A 115 6.19 -9.09 10.27
N PRO A 116 7.17 -9.97 10.01
CA PRO A 116 6.96 -11.42 10.18
C PRO A 116 6.58 -11.83 11.61
N SER A 117 6.90 -10.97 12.59
CA SER A 117 6.62 -11.18 14.01
C SER A 117 5.29 -10.58 14.47
N GLN A 118 4.54 -9.90 13.61
CA GLN A 118 3.24 -9.33 13.95
C GLN A 118 2.18 -9.88 12.99
N PRO A 119 1.03 -10.32 13.51
CA PRO A 119 -0.09 -10.70 12.67
C PRO A 119 -0.60 -9.48 11.88
N PRO A 120 -1.32 -9.71 10.77
CA PRO A 120 -2.08 -8.64 10.12
C PRO A 120 -3.12 -8.02 11.09
N PRO A 121 -3.69 -6.84 10.75
CA PRO A 121 -4.72 -6.21 11.55
C PRO A 121 -5.91 -7.16 11.81
N PRO A 122 -6.62 -7.07 12.95
CA PRO A 122 -7.76 -7.93 13.21
C PRO A 122 -8.80 -7.89 12.09
N GLY A 123 -9.35 -9.04 11.72
CA GLY A 123 -10.28 -9.18 10.59
C GLY A 123 -9.62 -9.20 9.21
N VAL A 124 -8.31 -8.97 9.11
CA VAL A 124 -7.54 -9.10 7.87
C VAL A 124 -6.87 -10.48 7.83
N PHE A 125 -7.15 -11.24 6.78
CA PHE A 125 -6.52 -12.54 6.53
C PHE A 125 -5.72 -12.45 5.24
N VAL A 126 -4.54 -13.08 5.25
CA VAL A 126 -3.57 -13.00 4.15
C VAL A 126 -3.17 -14.42 3.79
N SER A 127 -3.15 -14.74 2.50
CA SER A 127 -2.63 -16.03 2.03
C SER A 127 -1.13 -16.18 2.36
N GLU A 128 -0.62 -17.41 2.34
CA GLU A 128 0.78 -17.70 2.70
C GLU A 128 1.80 -16.96 1.80
N ASP A 129 1.50 -16.85 0.51
CA ASP A 129 2.27 -16.11 -0.50
C ASP A 129 1.97 -14.59 -0.51
N GLN A 130 1.01 -14.15 0.30
CA GLN A 130 0.51 -12.79 0.42
C GLN A 130 -0.09 -12.21 -0.88
N SER A 131 -0.52 -13.06 -1.81
CA SER A 131 -1.19 -12.65 -3.05
C SER A 131 -2.68 -12.31 -2.83
N GLU A 132 -3.32 -12.95 -1.85
CA GLU A 132 -4.73 -12.74 -1.52
C GLU A 132 -4.89 -12.13 -0.13
N VAL A 133 -5.75 -11.12 -0.06
CA VAL A 133 -6.08 -10.43 1.19
C VAL A 133 -7.60 -10.42 1.33
N THR A 134 -8.09 -11.01 2.42
CA THR A 134 -9.50 -11.00 2.80
C THR A 134 -9.70 -10.02 3.94
N THR A 135 -10.60 -9.06 3.74
CA THR A 135 -11.01 -8.06 4.73
C THR A 135 -12.53 -8.09 4.90
N PRO A 136 -13.10 -7.48 5.96
CA PRO A 136 -14.54 -7.22 6.01
C PRO A 136 -15.00 -6.44 4.79
N LEU A 137 -16.29 -6.56 4.46
CA LEU A 137 -16.89 -6.02 3.24
C LEU A 137 -16.88 -4.50 3.22
N SER A 138 -17.03 -3.86 4.39
CA SER A 138 -17.03 -2.41 4.52
C SER A 138 -16.14 -1.94 5.67
N ILE A 139 -15.78 -0.66 5.61
CA ILE A 139 -15.08 0.01 6.72
C ILE A 139 -15.95 0.02 7.98
N ALA A 140 -17.27 0.17 7.84
CA ALA A 140 -18.20 0.18 8.96
C ALA A 140 -18.25 -1.18 9.65
N GLU A 141 -18.36 -2.28 8.90
CA GLU A 141 -18.28 -3.64 9.44
C GLU A 141 -16.96 -3.85 10.19
N TRP A 142 -15.85 -3.41 9.61
CA TRP A 142 -14.55 -3.51 10.27
C TRP A 142 -14.49 -2.70 11.56
N LEU A 143 -14.96 -1.45 11.55
CA LEU A 143 -14.95 -0.57 12.72
C LEU A 143 -15.81 -1.13 13.86
N LEU A 144 -16.98 -1.70 13.55
CA LEU A 144 -17.88 -2.28 14.55
C LEU A 144 -17.36 -3.61 15.11
N GLY A 145 -16.70 -4.43 14.29
CA GLY A 145 -16.26 -5.78 14.69
C GLY A 145 -14.86 -5.83 15.32
N PHE A 146 -13.94 -4.95 14.90
CA PHE A 146 -12.51 -5.15 15.12
C PHE A 146 -11.77 -3.93 15.68
N HIS A 147 -12.37 -2.73 15.68
CA HIS A 147 -11.65 -1.49 16.03
C HIS A 147 -11.07 -1.51 17.44
N GLU A 148 -11.85 -1.91 18.44
CA GLU A 148 -11.39 -1.97 19.84
C GLU A 148 -10.20 -2.92 19.99
N GLN A 149 -10.28 -4.12 19.39
CA GLN A 149 -9.20 -5.09 19.39
C GLN A 149 -7.96 -4.56 18.67
N ALA A 150 -8.14 -3.88 17.54
CA ALA A 150 -7.05 -3.33 16.74
C ALA A 150 -6.28 -2.24 17.50
N ARG A 151 -6.97 -1.38 18.24
CA ARG A 151 -6.34 -0.34 19.08
C ARG A 151 -5.52 -0.90 20.23
N ALA A 152 -5.87 -2.09 20.71
CA ALA A 152 -5.11 -2.80 21.75
C ALA A 152 -3.89 -3.55 21.19
N MET A 153 -3.75 -3.70 19.87
CA MET A 153 -2.66 -4.46 19.26
C MET A 153 -1.34 -3.65 19.27
N PRO A 154 -0.21 -4.28 19.64
CA PRO A 154 1.10 -3.62 19.59
C PRO A 154 1.44 -3.11 18.18
N GLY A 155 1.91 -1.86 18.10
CA GLY A 155 2.25 -1.22 16.83
C GLY A 155 1.08 -0.53 16.12
N CYS A 156 -0.11 -0.51 16.73
CA CYS A 156 -1.22 0.32 16.27
C CYS A 156 -0.83 1.80 16.31
N ALA A 157 -0.86 2.46 15.15
CA ALA A 157 -0.78 3.90 15.02
C ALA A 157 -2.10 4.41 14.46
N GLU A 158 -2.83 5.20 15.26
CA GLU A 158 -4.09 5.83 14.82
C GLU A 158 -4.04 7.34 14.99
N GLY A 159 -4.82 8.06 14.18
CA GLY A 159 -4.89 9.51 14.27
C GLY A 159 -5.87 10.13 13.29
N ILE A 160 -6.08 11.43 13.46
CA ILE A 160 -6.89 12.23 12.55
C ILE A 160 -5.94 13.17 11.81
N CYS A 161 -5.89 13.03 10.48
CA CYS A 161 -5.21 13.94 9.58
C CYS A 161 -6.21 15.01 9.13
N LYS A 162 -5.94 16.27 9.49
CA LYS A 162 -6.81 17.42 9.27
C LYS A 162 -6.42 18.18 8.00
N GLU A 163 -7.31 19.08 7.58
CA GLU A 163 -7.04 20.01 6.49
C GLU A 163 -5.71 20.74 6.65
N GLY A 164 -4.90 20.72 5.59
CA GLY A 164 -3.56 21.30 5.55
C GLY A 164 -2.45 20.34 6.03
N GLU A 165 -2.79 19.19 6.60
CA GLU A 165 -1.82 18.20 7.05
C GLU A 165 -1.49 17.18 5.94
N VAL A 166 -0.32 16.56 6.07
CA VAL A 166 0.13 15.48 5.20
C VAL A 166 0.47 14.25 6.03
N LEU A 167 -0.16 13.13 5.71
CA LEU A 167 0.19 11.84 6.29
C LEU A 167 1.24 11.12 5.43
N HIS A 168 2.24 10.52 6.07
CA HIS A 168 3.18 9.60 5.42
C HIS A 168 2.79 8.15 5.75
N VAL A 169 2.71 7.32 4.71
CA VAL A 169 2.49 5.87 4.79
C VAL A 169 3.79 5.16 4.42
N PRO A 170 4.51 4.59 5.41
CA PRO A 170 5.75 3.90 5.11
C PRO A 170 5.51 2.60 4.34
N SER A 171 6.47 2.24 3.48
CA SER A 171 6.45 0.99 2.72
C SER A 171 6.11 -0.22 3.59
N GLY A 172 5.13 -0.99 3.12
CA GLY A 172 4.68 -2.25 3.73
C GLY A 172 3.71 -2.09 4.90
N TRP A 173 3.34 -0.88 5.32
CA TRP A 173 2.38 -0.70 6.40
C TRP A 173 0.95 -1.01 5.95
N TRP A 174 0.24 -1.80 6.76
CA TRP A 174 -1.20 -1.93 6.66
C TRP A 174 -1.84 -0.62 7.08
N HIS A 175 -2.83 -0.15 6.33
CA HIS A 175 -3.54 1.06 6.69
C HIS A 175 -5.00 1.04 6.19
N LEU A 176 -5.87 1.62 7.02
CA LEU A 176 -7.28 1.87 6.73
C LEU A 176 -7.52 3.36 6.94
N VAL A 177 -8.34 3.96 6.07
CA VAL A 177 -8.69 5.38 6.12
C VAL A 177 -10.19 5.58 5.94
N ILE A 178 -10.78 6.48 6.73
CA ILE A 178 -12.18 6.89 6.61
C ILE A 178 -12.31 8.41 6.69
N ASN A 179 -13.14 8.97 5.82
CA ASN A 179 -13.49 10.38 5.81
C ASN A 179 -14.47 10.67 6.95
N LEU A 180 -14.10 11.60 7.83
CA LEU A 180 -14.97 12.04 8.95
C LEU A 180 -15.95 13.15 8.56
N ASN A 181 -15.79 13.68 7.35
CA ASN A 181 -16.63 14.69 6.71
C ASN A 181 -16.28 14.68 5.21
N VAL A 182 -16.93 15.54 4.41
CA VAL A 182 -16.55 15.72 3.01
C VAL A 182 -15.07 16.11 2.92
N ALA A 183 -14.28 15.25 2.30
CA ALA A 183 -12.83 15.38 2.26
C ALA A 183 -12.32 15.43 0.81
N VAL A 184 -11.31 16.26 0.59
CA VAL A 184 -10.54 16.33 -0.66
C VAL A 184 -9.08 16.13 -0.32
N ALA A 185 -8.41 15.21 -0.99
CA ALA A 185 -6.98 14.95 -0.80
C ALA A 185 -6.28 14.63 -2.12
N ILE A 186 -4.97 14.82 -2.14
CA ILE A 186 -4.09 14.27 -3.17
C ILE A 186 -3.19 13.26 -2.47
N THR A 187 -3.10 12.06 -3.04
CA THR A 187 -2.16 11.04 -2.58
C THR A 187 -1.19 10.71 -3.69
N GLN A 188 0.05 10.38 -3.35
CA GLN A 188 1.02 9.90 -4.32
C GLN A 188 1.99 8.89 -3.70
N ASN A 189 2.26 7.85 -4.48
CA ASN A 189 3.23 6.81 -4.17
C ASN A 189 4.61 7.24 -4.67
N PHE A 190 5.63 6.87 -3.91
CA PHE A 190 7.01 7.16 -4.22
C PHE A 190 7.95 6.08 -3.67
N VAL A 191 9.16 6.02 -4.23
CA VAL A 191 10.22 5.14 -3.75
C VAL A 191 11.32 5.99 -3.11
N PRO A 192 11.38 6.11 -1.78
CA PRO A 192 12.51 6.73 -1.12
C PRO A 192 13.75 5.81 -1.21
N GLN A 193 14.94 6.41 -1.23
CA GLN A 193 16.21 5.67 -1.24
C GLN A 193 16.28 4.61 -0.13
N ALA A 194 15.83 4.94 1.09
CA ALA A 194 15.84 4.03 2.23
C ALA A 194 14.97 2.76 2.06
N HIS A 195 14.07 2.73 1.07
CA HIS A 195 13.22 1.56 0.79
C HIS A 195 13.49 0.94 -0.59
N LEU A 196 14.51 1.41 -1.32
CA LEU A 196 14.82 0.92 -2.67
C LEU A 196 15.08 -0.59 -2.69
N ALA A 197 15.84 -1.13 -1.72
CA ALA A 197 16.13 -2.56 -1.63
C ALA A 197 14.85 -3.41 -1.53
N LYS A 198 13.85 -2.96 -0.76
CA LYS A 198 12.56 -3.65 -0.62
C LYS A 198 11.73 -3.61 -1.90
N VAL A 199 11.76 -2.50 -2.62
CA VAL A 199 11.07 -2.37 -3.93
C VAL A 199 11.71 -3.29 -4.95
N LEU A 200 13.04 -3.33 -5.02
CA LEU A 200 13.78 -4.24 -5.91
C LEU A 200 13.47 -5.72 -5.58
N ASP A 201 13.44 -6.09 -4.30
CA ASP A 201 13.05 -7.43 -3.85
C ASP A 201 11.63 -7.79 -4.29
N PHE A 202 10.67 -6.88 -4.10
CA PHE A 202 9.28 -7.08 -4.47
C PHE A 202 9.12 -7.26 -5.97
N LEU A 203 9.66 -6.35 -6.78
CA LEU A 203 9.54 -6.40 -8.24
C LEU A 203 10.17 -7.67 -8.83
N LYS A 204 11.25 -8.17 -8.21
CA LYS A 204 11.94 -9.38 -8.66
C LYS A 204 11.22 -10.66 -8.26
N ASN A 205 10.79 -10.75 -7.00
CA ASN A 205 10.36 -12.00 -6.38
C ASN A 205 8.84 -12.15 -6.30
N LYS A 206 8.08 -11.11 -6.61
CA LYS A 206 6.61 -11.11 -6.66
C LYS A 206 6.08 -10.46 -7.97
N PRO A 207 6.58 -10.87 -9.15
CA PRO A 207 6.23 -10.23 -10.42
C PRO A 207 4.74 -10.31 -10.76
N ASP A 208 4.06 -11.35 -10.29
CA ASP A 208 2.61 -11.57 -10.39
C ASP A 208 1.78 -10.60 -9.54
N GLN A 209 2.38 -10.01 -8.50
CA GLN A 209 1.73 -9.04 -7.59
C GLN A 209 2.06 -7.58 -7.97
N VAL A 210 2.84 -7.36 -9.03
CA VAL A 210 3.17 -6.02 -9.53
C VAL A 210 1.95 -5.40 -10.23
N SER A 211 1.63 -4.16 -9.91
CA SER A 211 0.44 -3.49 -10.43
C SER A 211 0.67 -2.02 -10.81
N GLY A 212 -0.29 -1.45 -11.54
CA GLY A 212 -0.28 -0.04 -11.98
C GLY A 212 0.58 0.26 -13.20
N PHE A 213 1.40 -0.68 -13.67
CA PHE A 213 2.17 -0.53 -14.91
C PHE A 213 1.29 -0.70 -16.15
N HIS A 214 1.65 -0.01 -17.23
CA HIS A 214 1.03 -0.22 -18.54
C HIS A 214 1.32 -1.64 -19.06
N SER A 215 0.39 -2.23 -19.80
CA SER A 215 0.46 -3.62 -20.28
C SER A 215 1.66 -3.93 -21.21
N GLU A 216 2.31 -2.88 -21.72
CA GLU A 216 3.53 -2.96 -22.52
C GLU A 216 4.78 -3.28 -21.67
N VAL A 217 4.77 -2.94 -20.37
CA VAL A 217 5.87 -3.25 -19.46
C VAL A 217 5.81 -4.73 -19.08
N LYS A 218 6.70 -5.54 -19.66
CA LYS A 218 6.75 -6.99 -19.43
C LYS A 218 7.52 -7.39 -18.19
N ASN A 219 8.57 -6.65 -17.86
CA ASN A 219 9.40 -6.91 -16.70
C ASN A 219 9.73 -5.59 -15.99
N ALA A 220 8.95 -5.26 -14.97
CA ALA A 220 9.11 -4.03 -14.20
C ALA A 220 10.45 -3.99 -13.46
N TYR A 221 10.97 -5.13 -13.00
CA TYR A 221 12.26 -5.20 -12.32
C TYR A 221 13.42 -4.84 -13.27
N GLU A 222 13.50 -5.49 -14.43
CA GLU A 222 14.57 -5.24 -15.39
C GLU A 222 14.55 -3.79 -15.89
N LEU A 223 13.37 -3.29 -16.25
CA LEU A 223 13.19 -1.90 -16.67
C LEU A 223 13.66 -0.92 -15.58
N PHE A 224 13.26 -1.15 -14.33
CA PHE A 224 13.63 -0.25 -13.24
C PHE A 224 15.13 -0.31 -12.93
N VAL A 225 15.73 -1.50 -12.93
CA VAL A 225 17.18 -1.67 -12.75
C VAL A 225 17.97 -1.00 -13.87
N GLU A 226 17.53 -1.11 -15.12
CA GLU A 226 18.15 -0.44 -16.27
C GLU A 226 18.17 1.08 -16.06
N LYS A 227 17.00 1.68 -15.78
CA LYS A 227 16.87 3.14 -15.59
C LYS A 227 17.59 3.66 -14.35
N MET A 228 17.59 2.89 -13.26
CA MET A 228 18.38 3.22 -12.08
C MET A 228 19.87 3.15 -12.35
N ARG A 229 20.34 2.20 -13.17
CA ARG A 229 21.77 2.09 -13.53
C ARG A 229 22.24 3.26 -14.40
N GLU A 230 21.37 3.75 -15.28
CA GLU A 230 21.63 4.92 -16.13
C GLU A 230 21.75 6.22 -15.32
N LEU A 231 20.84 6.44 -14.35
CA LEU A 231 20.70 7.73 -13.67
C LEU A 231 21.32 7.77 -12.26
N TYR A 232 21.30 6.65 -11.53
CA TYR A 232 21.71 6.56 -10.13
C TYR A 232 22.48 5.25 -9.82
N PRO A 233 23.61 4.98 -10.51
CA PRO A 233 24.32 3.69 -10.40
C PRO A 233 24.80 3.39 -8.97
N GLU A 234 25.30 4.39 -8.24
CA GLU A 234 25.79 4.18 -6.87
C GLU A 234 24.67 3.82 -5.89
N VAL A 235 23.52 4.51 -6.01
CA VAL A 235 22.32 4.24 -5.18
C VAL A 235 21.80 2.83 -5.46
N LEU A 236 21.78 2.42 -6.72
CA LEU A 236 21.39 1.06 -7.11
C LEU A 236 22.34 0.01 -6.53
N ASN A 237 23.65 0.21 -6.64
CA ASN A 237 24.66 -0.72 -6.12
C ASN A 237 24.57 -0.86 -4.59
N GLU A 238 24.36 0.24 -3.88
CA GLU A 238 24.15 0.22 -2.42
C GLU A 238 22.92 -0.61 -2.04
N ALA A 239 21.79 -0.39 -2.72
CA ALA A 239 20.55 -1.11 -2.45
C ALA A 239 20.62 -2.60 -2.82
N LEU A 240 21.32 -2.96 -3.92
CA LEU A 240 21.57 -4.36 -4.27
C LEU A 240 22.45 -5.04 -3.22
N GLY A 241 23.50 -4.37 -2.74
CA GLY A 241 24.34 -4.88 -1.66
C GLY A 241 23.58 -5.02 -0.34
N GLU A 242 22.63 -4.12 -0.05
CA GLU A 242 21.72 -4.26 1.10
C GLU A 242 20.83 -5.50 0.96
N LEU A 243 20.26 -5.69 -0.23
CA LEU A 243 19.40 -6.83 -0.52
C LEU A 243 20.13 -8.17 -0.33
N GLU A 244 21.37 -8.27 -0.83
CA GLU A 244 22.24 -9.43 -0.62
C GLU A 244 22.48 -9.71 0.86
N ARG A 245 22.81 -8.68 1.67
CA ARG A 245 22.99 -8.83 3.12
C ARG A 245 21.73 -9.32 3.82
N ILE A 246 20.55 -8.82 3.42
CA ILE A 246 19.27 -9.25 3.98
C ILE A 246 18.99 -10.72 3.65
N HIS A 247 19.22 -11.14 2.41
CA HIS A 247 19.02 -12.52 1.97
C HIS A 247 20.00 -13.49 2.65
N GLU A 248 21.28 -13.12 2.76
CA GLU A 248 22.26 -13.91 3.51
C GLU A 248 21.91 -14.03 4.99
N GLY A 249 21.47 -12.94 5.63
CA GLY A 249 21.03 -12.96 7.03
C GLY A 249 19.84 -13.90 7.25
N LYS A 250 18.86 -13.88 6.34
CA LYS A 250 17.73 -14.82 6.36
C LYS A 250 18.22 -16.26 6.21
N LYS A 251 19.09 -16.55 5.24
CA LYS A 251 19.64 -17.89 5.00
C LYS A 251 20.39 -18.43 6.23
N ARG A 252 21.28 -17.63 6.82
CA ARG A 252 22.02 -18.01 8.04
C ARG A 252 21.08 -18.33 9.21
N LYS A 253 20.00 -17.55 9.38
CA LYS A 253 19.00 -17.80 10.43
C LYS A 253 18.23 -19.10 10.17
N TRP A 254 17.87 -19.38 8.91
CA TRP A 254 17.25 -20.66 8.53
C TRP A 254 18.20 -21.84 8.78
N ASP A 255 19.45 -21.74 8.36
CA ASP A 255 20.46 -22.79 8.58
C ASP A 255 20.67 -23.08 10.08
N GLN A 256 20.63 -22.05 10.93
CA GLN A 256 20.70 -22.22 12.40
C GLN A 256 19.47 -22.90 12.99
N LEU A 257 18.26 -22.62 12.48
CA LEU A 257 17.04 -23.26 12.95
C LEU A 257 16.94 -24.73 12.51
N VAL A 258 17.45 -25.05 11.31
CA VAL A 258 17.40 -26.41 10.77
C VAL A 258 18.52 -27.30 11.33
N ASN A 259 19.70 -26.74 11.61
CA ASN A 259 20.86 -27.50 12.10
C ASN A 259 21.11 -27.33 13.62
N GLY A 260 20.29 -26.54 14.33
CA GLY A 260 20.47 -26.22 15.75
C GLY A 260 19.88 -27.23 16.74
N ASP A 261 19.19 -28.26 16.26
CA ASP A 261 18.58 -29.30 17.10
C ASP A 261 19.51 -30.52 17.37
N ASP A 262 20.76 -30.49 16.88
CA ASP A 262 21.70 -31.61 17.03
C ASP A 262 22.64 -31.52 18.27
N GLU A 263 22.47 -30.52 19.15
CA GLU A 263 23.33 -30.34 20.33
C GLU A 263 22.56 -30.22 21.67
N TYR A 264 21.60 -31.11 21.94
CA TYR A 264 21.29 -31.49 23.34
C TYR A 264 21.03 -33.00 23.45
N GLY A 265 21.80 -33.64 24.34
CA GLY A 265 21.96 -35.09 24.42
C GLY A 265 20.70 -35.94 24.59
N THR A 266 20.75 -37.11 23.95
CA THR A 266 20.26 -38.42 24.44
C THR A 266 19.03 -38.42 25.36
N ASN A 267 17.84 -38.57 24.77
CA ASN A 267 16.73 -39.47 25.17
C ASN A 267 15.37 -38.85 24.80
N ALA A 268 14.91 -39.08 23.57
CA ALA A 268 13.49 -39.03 23.27
C ALA A 268 13.18 -40.03 22.15
N ARG A 269 12.21 -40.91 22.44
CA ARG A 269 11.72 -41.99 21.58
C ARG A 269 11.35 -41.42 20.20
N GLY A 270 11.84 -42.07 19.15
CA GLY A 270 11.41 -41.82 17.78
C GLY A 270 9.90 -42.04 17.63
N PHE A 271 9.21 -41.04 17.10
CA PHE A 271 7.85 -41.21 16.59
C PHE A 271 7.95 -41.79 15.17
N SER A 272 7.69 -43.09 15.07
CA SER A 272 7.49 -43.80 13.81
C SER A 272 6.00 -43.76 13.45
N PHE A 273 5.65 -43.30 12.26
CA PHE A 273 4.30 -43.48 11.70
C PHE A 273 4.16 -44.93 11.24
N GLY A 274 3.41 -45.74 11.98
CA GLY A 274 2.89 -47.03 11.54
C GLY A 274 1.50 -46.84 10.95
N PHE A 275 1.35 -47.14 9.67
CA PHE A 275 0.04 -47.37 9.04
C PHE A 275 -0.37 -48.80 9.38
N ASP A 276 -1.38 -48.98 10.22
CA ASP A 276 -2.08 -50.25 10.38
C ASP A 276 -3.43 -50.15 9.66
N GLU A 277 -3.50 -50.79 8.50
CA GLU A 277 -4.74 -51.38 7.98
C GLU A 277 -5.03 -52.62 8.84
N ASP A 278 -6.25 -52.77 9.36
CA ASP A 278 -7.10 -53.87 8.89
C ASP A 278 -8.51 -53.89 9.51
N VAL A 279 -9.40 -54.22 8.59
CA VAL A 279 -10.83 -54.52 8.72
C VAL A 279 -11.00 -55.97 9.24
N PRO A 280 -12.09 -56.33 9.92
CA PRO A 280 -12.54 -57.71 9.99
C PRO A 280 -13.45 -58.11 8.83
#